data_AF-A0A538MAJ6-F1
#
_entry.id   AF-A0A538MAJ6-F1
#
_cell.length_a   1.000
_cell.length_b   1.000
_cell.length_c   1.000
_cell.angle_alpha   90.00
_cell.angle_beta   90.00
_cell.angle_gamma   90.00
#
_symmetry.space_group_name_H-M   'P 1'
#
loop_
_entity.id
_entity.type
_entity.pdbx_description
1 polymer ?
#
loop_
_entity_poly.entity_id
_entity_poly.type
_entity_poly.pdbx_seq_one_letter_code
_entity_poly.pdbx_strand_id
1 'polypeptide(L)'
;MSMLVLGLSASVAFAAVAPGTYTPTAGSFNTANAPGSSHLTSGSPSCTVNADRSIDCTAYVLGGVGHTNGNVALTASYTAIIDCYNHGVNPNNAVESHQTSFSPTSQTAVTSSKNGQLSVPTRSVSFSGAPIGCPNANWTPTIRPGSQTLNSFSYTLTFAGFTSAYITISQP
;
A
#
# COMPACT_ATOMS: atom_id res chain seq x y z
N MET A 1 9.79 44.48 28.63
CA MET A 1 10.53 43.29 28.18
C MET A 1 9.52 42.29 27.65
N SER A 2 9.29 42.28 26.33
CA SER A 2 8.35 41.34 25.71
C SER A 2 9.15 40.14 25.20
N MET A 3 8.90 38.96 25.76
CA MET A 3 9.51 37.70 25.33
C MET A 3 8.83 37.23 24.04
N LEU A 4 9.58 37.23 22.94
CA LEU A 4 9.20 36.59 21.69
C LEU A 4 9.51 35.08 21.83
N VAL A 5 8.48 34.25 21.99
CA VAL A 5 8.61 32.79 21.96
C VAL A 5 8.65 32.35 20.50
N LEU A 6 9.84 31.99 19.99
CA LEU A 6 9.97 31.25 18.74
C LEU A 6 9.59 29.78 19.00
N GLY A 7 8.37 29.39 18.62
CA GLY A 7 7.99 27.98 18.56
C GLY A 7 8.71 27.30 17.40
N LEU A 8 9.66 26.42 17.70
CA LEU A 8 10.18 25.45 16.73
C LEU A 8 9.07 24.43 16.42
N SER A 9 8.45 24.52 15.25
CA SER A 9 7.67 23.43 14.69
C SER A 9 8.63 22.38 14.12
N ALA A 10 8.78 21.25 14.82
CA ALA A 10 9.50 20.10 14.30
C ALA A 10 8.65 19.39 13.24
N SER A 11 9.04 19.49 11.97
CA SER A 11 8.45 18.70 10.89
C SER A 11 8.85 17.23 11.08
N VAL A 12 7.90 16.36 11.41
CA VAL A 12 8.13 14.91 11.34
C VAL A 12 8.33 14.55 9.87
N ALA A 13 9.57 14.28 9.48
CA ALA A 13 9.87 13.69 8.19
C ALA A 13 9.35 12.25 8.20
N PHE A 14 8.25 11.98 7.50
CA PHE A 14 7.83 10.61 7.21
C PHE A 14 8.91 9.99 6.31
N ALA A 15 9.59 8.96 6.81
CA ALA A 15 10.56 8.22 6.02
C ALA A 15 9.80 7.48 4.92
N ALA A 16 10.16 7.72 3.66
CA ALA A 16 9.60 6.98 2.54
C ALA A 16 10.00 5.50 2.62
N VAL A 17 9.08 4.60 2.25
CA VAL A 17 9.40 3.18 2.09
C VAL A 17 10.43 3.02 0.97
N ALA A 18 11.61 2.52 1.31
CA ALA A 18 12.69 2.28 0.36
C ALA A 18 12.35 1.13 -0.60
N PRO A 19 12.93 1.09 -1.82
CA PRO A 19 12.83 -0.08 -2.65
C PRO A 19 13.54 -1.25 -1.97
N GLY A 20 12.98 -2.45 -2.07
CA GLY A 20 13.49 -3.62 -1.36
C GLY A 20 12.47 -4.73 -1.22
N THR A 21 12.88 -5.86 -0.65
CA THR A 21 11.99 -6.99 -0.38
C THR A 21 11.68 -7.06 1.11
N TYR A 22 10.40 -7.14 1.42
CA TYR A 22 9.86 -7.20 2.76
C TYR A 22 9.23 -8.57 2.98
N THR A 23 9.76 -9.31 3.94
CA THR A 23 9.28 -10.64 4.32
C THR A 23 8.59 -10.59 5.68
N PRO A 24 7.69 -11.54 5.99
CA PRO A 24 7.17 -11.74 7.33
C PRO A 24 8.30 -11.80 8.38
N THR A 25 8.06 -11.18 9.53
CA THR A 25 8.90 -11.30 10.73
C THR A 25 8.21 -12.17 11.78
N ALA A 26 8.83 -12.37 12.94
CA ALA A 26 8.25 -13.19 14.02
C ALA A 26 6.85 -12.72 14.47
N GLY A 27 6.50 -11.43 14.30
CA GLY A 27 5.18 -10.90 14.62
C GLY A 27 4.19 -10.89 13.46
N SER A 28 4.61 -11.31 12.26
CA SER A 28 3.78 -11.25 11.04
C SER A 28 2.75 -12.37 10.96
N PHE A 29 2.92 -13.47 11.70
CA PHE A 29 1.97 -14.57 11.75
C PHE A 29 1.24 -14.58 13.09
N ASN A 30 -0.08 -14.44 13.07
CA ASN A 30 -0.92 -14.58 14.26
C ASN A 30 -1.74 -15.86 14.17
N THR A 31 -1.23 -16.94 14.76
CA THR A 31 -1.86 -18.26 14.73
C THR A 31 -3.23 -18.30 15.41
N ALA A 32 -3.54 -17.36 16.30
CA ALA A 32 -4.88 -17.25 16.90
C ALA A 32 -5.93 -16.78 15.88
N ASN A 33 -5.51 -16.19 14.75
CA ASN A 33 -6.37 -15.70 13.69
C ASN A 33 -6.44 -16.65 12.48
N ALA A 34 -6.19 -17.94 12.71
CA ALA A 34 -6.24 -18.95 11.68
C ALA A 34 -7.01 -20.19 12.14
N PRO A 35 -7.67 -20.90 11.21
CA PRO A 35 -8.28 -22.18 11.52
C PRO A 35 -7.21 -23.25 11.79
N GLY A 36 -7.47 -24.07 12.80
CA GLY A 36 -6.73 -25.32 13.06
C GLY A 36 -5.21 -25.17 13.06
N SER A 37 -4.55 -25.98 12.22
CA SER A 37 -3.09 -26.08 12.10
C SER A 37 -2.55 -25.35 10.85
N SER A 38 -3.13 -24.19 10.51
CA SER A 38 -2.74 -23.42 9.32
C SER A 38 -1.23 -23.15 9.27
N HIS A 39 -0.58 -23.51 8.17
CA HIS A 39 0.86 -23.35 7.96
C HIS A 39 1.21 -23.14 6.49
N LEU A 40 2.38 -22.59 6.20
CA LEU A 40 2.91 -22.50 4.84
C LEU A 40 3.25 -23.89 4.30
N THR A 41 2.68 -24.24 3.16
CA THR A 41 2.95 -25.50 2.45
C THR A 41 3.92 -25.30 1.29
N SER A 42 3.81 -24.18 0.55
CA SER A 42 4.74 -23.85 -0.53
C SER A 42 4.79 -22.35 -0.80
N GLY A 43 5.89 -21.88 -1.39
CA GLY A 43 6.14 -20.46 -1.59
C GLY A 43 6.49 -19.75 -0.27
N SER A 44 6.66 -18.44 -0.33
CA SER A 44 6.91 -17.61 0.84
C SER A 44 6.23 -16.27 0.65
N PRO A 45 5.40 -15.79 1.59
CA PRO A 45 4.83 -14.46 1.52
C PRO A 45 5.98 -13.45 1.55
N SER A 46 5.99 -12.53 0.59
CA SER A 46 6.94 -11.42 0.55
C SER A 46 6.38 -10.35 -0.36
N CYS A 47 6.69 -9.09 -0.09
CA CYS A 47 6.34 -7.96 -0.94
C CYS A 47 7.60 -7.21 -1.36
N THR A 48 7.77 -6.98 -2.65
CA THR A 48 8.87 -6.21 -3.22
C THR A 48 8.36 -4.82 -3.56
N VAL A 49 8.99 -3.79 -3.00
CA VAL A 49 8.83 -2.40 -3.42
C VAL A 49 9.85 -2.14 -4.52
N ASN A 50 9.35 -1.85 -5.72
CA ASN A 50 10.16 -1.61 -6.91
C ASN A 50 10.74 -0.18 -6.90
N ALA A 51 11.68 0.08 -7.82
CA ALA A 51 12.31 1.40 -7.95
C ALA A 51 11.31 2.53 -8.28
N ASP A 52 10.23 2.20 -9.00
CA ASP A 52 9.12 3.09 -9.35
C ASP A 52 8.06 3.22 -8.24
N ARG A 53 8.31 2.61 -7.07
CA ARG A 53 7.40 2.56 -5.91
C ARG A 53 6.13 1.72 -6.12
N SER A 54 6.03 0.95 -7.19
CA SER A 54 5.05 -0.13 -7.26
C SER A 54 5.41 -1.24 -6.27
N ILE A 55 4.41 -2.03 -5.87
CA ILE A 55 4.55 -3.11 -4.89
C ILE A 55 4.02 -4.39 -5.49
N ASP A 56 4.83 -5.45 -5.47
CA ASP A 56 4.46 -6.80 -5.91
C ASP A 56 4.61 -7.78 -4.76
N CYS A 57 3.52 -8.43 -4.36
CA CYS A 57 3.52 -9.49 -3.35
C CYS A 57 3.39 -10.87 -4.01
N THR A 58 4.17 -11.83 -3.50
CA THR A 58 4.31 -13.18 -4.05
C THR A 58 3.09 -14.07 -3.82
N ALA A 59 2.94 -15.08 -4.67
CA ALA A 59 1.99 -16.18 -4.46
C ALA A 59 2.56 -17.22 -3.49
N TYR A 60 1.69 -17.89 -2.75
CA TYR A 60 2.03 -18.98 -1.84
C TYR A 60 0.81 -19.88 -1.56
N VAL A 61 1.03 -20.99 -0.87
CA VAL A 61 -0.03 -21.92 -0.48
C VAL A 61 0.02 -22.15 1.02
N LEU A 62 -1.14 -22.05 1.66
CA LEU A 62 -1.35 -22.46 3.04
C LEU A 62 -2.03 -23.84 3.08
N GLY A 63 -1.58 -24.70 3.98
CA GLY A 63 -2.22 -25.97 4.30
C GLY A 63 -2.84 -25.92 5.70
N GLY A 64 -3.67 -26.91 6.04
CA GLY A 64 -4.32 -26.98 7.34
C GLY A 64 -5.47 -25.99 7.54
N VAL A 65 -5.97 -25.38 6.46
CA VAL A 65 -7.03 -24.35 6.55
C VAL A 65 -8.45 -24.91 6.66
N GLY A 66 -8.62 -26.23 6.48
CA GLY A 66 -9.92 -26.89 6.43
C GLY A 66 -10.78 -26.36 5.27
N HIS A 67 -12.04 -26.03 5.55
CA HIS A 67 -12.96 -25.40 4.59
C HIS A 67 -12.98 -23.87 4.66
N THR A 68 -12.02 -23.27 5.37
CA THR A 68 -12.02 -21.83 5.65
C THR A 68 -11.44 -21.07 4.47
N ASN A 69 -12.24 -20.16 3.92
CA ASN A 69 -11.82 -19.22 2.88
C ASN A 69 -11.01 -18.07 3.50
N GLY A 70 -10.36 -17.27 2.66
CA GLY A 70 -9.63 -16.09 3.09
C GLY A 70 -9.89 -14.88 2.20
N ASN A 71 -9.44 -13.74 2.68
CA ASN A 71 -9.38 -12.50 1.94
C ASN A 71 -7.94 -11.96 2.02
N VAL A 72 -7.41 -11.59 0.86
CA VAL A 72 -6.04 -11.08 0.73
C VAL A 72 -6.13 -9.65 0.22
N ALA A 73 -5.49 -8.73 0.93
CA ALA A 73 -5.51 -7.31 0.59
C ALA A 73 -4.10 -6.73 0.64
N LEU A 74 -3.73 -5.98 -0.39
CA LEU A 74 -2.55 -5.12 -0.44
C LEU A 74 -3.02 -3.68 -0.59
N THR A 75 -2.72 -2.83 0.38
CA THR A 75 -3.02 -1.39 0.35
C THR A 75 -1.72 -0.62 0.47
N ALA A 76 -1.53 0.39 -0.36
CA ALA A 76 -0.43 1.33 -0.27
C ALA A 76 -0.95 2.74 0.00
N SER A 77 -0.10 3.60 0.53
CA SER A 77 -0.36 5.03 0.73
C SER A 77 0.76 5.82 0.07
N TYR A 78 0.40 6.67 -0.88
CA TYR A 78 1.33 7.50 -1.63
C TYR A 78 1.03 8.98 -1.39
N THR A 79 2.05 9.80 -1.59
CA THR A 79 1.94 11.25 -1.76
C THR A 79 2.63 11.65 -3.06
N ALA A 80 2.12 12.70 -3.70
CA ALA A 80 2.75 13.30 -4.87
C ALA A 80 2.39 14.78 -4.96
N ILE A 81 3.17 15.56 -5.72
CA ILE A 81 2.84 16.94 -6.08
C ILE A 81 2.09 16.90 -7.41
N ILE A 82 0.94 17.56 -7.45
CA ILE A 82 0.16 17.81 -8.65
C ILE A 82 0.45 19.23 -9.11
N ASP A 83 0.89 19.36 -10.36
CA ASP A 83 1.05 20.63 -11.07
C ASP A 83 -0.17 20.85 -11.97
N CYS A 84 -0.78 22.02 -11.84
CA CYS A 84 -1.96 22.42 -12.58
C CYS A 84 -1.58 23.40 -13.68
N TYR A 85 -1.93 23.08 -14.93
CA TYR A 85 -1.59 23.89 -16.10
C TYR A 85 -2.83 24.48 -16.74
N ASN A 86 -2.78 25.79 -16.99
CA ASN A 86 -3.80 26.49 -17.76
C ASN A 86 -3.46 26.40 -19.25
N HIS A 87 -4.39 25.90 -20.07
CA HIS A 87 -4.23 25.76 -21.53
C HIS A 87 -3.98 27.08 -22.28
N GLY A 88 -4.25 28.23 -21.64
CA GLY A 88 -4.03 29.55 -22.23
C GLY A 88 -2.55 29.96 -22.22
N VAL A 89 -2.24 30.95 -21.39
CA VAL A 89 -1.00 31.75 -21.49
C VAL A 89 0.27 31.00 -21.08
N ASN A 90 0.13 29.94 -20.28
CA ASN A 90 1.25 29.28 -19.60
C ASN A 90 1.16 27.73 -19.69
N PRO A 91 1.13 27.14 -20.90
CA PRO A 91 0.98 25.70 -21.05
C PRO A 91 2.15 24.90 -20.45
N ASN A 92 3.32 25.53 -20.28
CA ASN A 92 4.53 24.90 -19.74
C ASN A 92 4.88 25.36 -18.32
N ASN A 93 4.07 26.23 -17.70
CA ASN A 93 4.31 26.69 -16.34
C ASN A 93 3.09 26.40 -15.46
N ALA A 94 3.32 25.69 -14.35
CA ALA A 94 2.27 25.38 -13.40
C ALA A 94 1.70 26.69 -12.84
N VAL A 95 0.40 26.89 -12.98
CA VAL A 95 -0.29 28.04 -12.37
C VAL A 95 -0.58 27.80 -10.89
N GLU A 96 -0.55 26.53 -10.48
CA GLU A 96 -0.78 26.09 -9.11
C GLU A 96 -0.12 24.71 -8.91
N SER A 97 0.34 24.46 -7.69
CA SER A 97 0.90 23.17 -7.29
C SER A 97 0.47 22.82 -5.87
N HIS A 98 0.03 21.59 -5.66
CA HIS A 98 -0.34 21.10 -4.34
C HIS A 98 0.08 19.65 -4.13
N GLN A 99 0.30 19.28 -2.87
CA GLN A 99 0.52 17.90 -2.48
C GLN A 99 -0.82 17.20 -2.30
N THR A 100 -0.94 15.97 -2.79
CA THR A 100 -2.11 15.11 -2.56
C THR A 100 -1.68 13.69 -2.22
N SER A 101 -2.61 12.91 -1.70
CA SER A 101 -2.40 11.52 -1.30
C SER A 101 -3.28 10.54 -2.07
N PHE A 102 -2.78 9.32 -2.23
CA PHE A 102 -3.45 8.25 -2.97
C PHE A 102 -3.30 6.94 -2.21
N SER A 103 -4.40 6.19 -2.08
CA SER A 103 -4.37 4.91 -1.36
C SER A 103 -4.96 3.77 -2.19
N PRO A 104 -4.24 3.28 -3.22
CA PRO A 104 -4.73 2.17 -4.03
C PRO A 104 -4.74 0.87 -3.21
N THR A 105 -5.74 0.04 -3.49
CA THR A 105 -5.92 -1.27 -2.86
C THR A 105 -6.13 -2.35 -3.92
N SER A 106 -5.42 -3.46 -3.77
CA SER A 106 -5.62 -4.69 -4.51
C SER A 106 -6.11 -5.77 -3.56
N GLN A 107 -7.40 -6.13 -3.65
CA GLN A 107 -8.02 -7.16 -2.79
C GLN A 107 -8.71 -8.30 -3.57
N THR A 108 -8.61 -9.53 -3.05
CA THR A 108 -9.32 -10.71 -3.59
C THR A 108 -9.72 -11.67 -2.48
N ALA A 109 -10.88 -12.29 -2.64
CA ALA A 109 -11.21 -13.50 -1.91
C ALA A 109 -10.41 -14.68 -2.48
N VAL A 110 -10.06 -15.62 -1.61
CA VAL A 110 -9.43 -16.89 -1.94
C VAL A 110 -10.23 -18.02 -1.29
N THR A 111 -10.52 -19.06 -2.04
CA THR A 111 -11.35 -20.17 -1.58
C THR A 111 -10.49 -21.38 -1.24
N SER A 112 -10.81 -22.03 -0.13
CA SER A 112 -10.16 -23.30 0.21
C SER A 112 -10.50 -24.37 -0.83
N SER A 113 -9.50 -25.19 -1.17
CA SER A 113 -9.67 -26.37 -2.01
C SER A 113 -10.06 -27.59 -1.18
N LYS A 114 -10.51 -28.67 -1.83
CA LYS A 114 -11.00 -29.90 -1.18
C LYS A 114 -10.01 -30.56 -0.19
N ASN A 115 -8.72 -30.20 -0.21
CA ASN A 115 -7.69 -30.82 0.63
C ASN A 115 -7.18 -29.90 1.76
N GLY A 116 -8.00 -28.94 2.20
CA GLY A 116 -7.60 -28.04 3.29
C GLY A 116 -6.44 -27.12 2.93
N GLN A 117 -6.30 -26.80 1.64
CA GLN A 117 -5.29 -25.88 1.14
C GLN A 117 -5.92 -24.60 0.61
N LEU A 118 -5.22 -23.48 0.79
CA LEU A 118 -5.57 -22.16 0.29
C LEU A 118 -4.45 -21.65 -0.62
N SER A 119 -4.73 -21.54 -1.92
CA SER A 119 -3.80 -20.92 -2.88
C SER A 119 -3.99 -19.41 -2.84
N VAL A 120 -2.93 -18.69 -2.48
CA VAL A 120 -2.91 -17.23 -2.41
C VAL A 120 -2.20 -16.69 -3.66
N PRO A 121 -2.89 -15.92 -4.52
CA PRO A 121 -2.29 -15.39 -5.74
C PRO A 121 -1.39 -14.20 -5.43
N THR A 122 -0.58 -13.79 -6.41
CA THR A 122 0.15 -12.53 -6.35
C THR A 122 -0.81 -11.35 -6.22
N ARG A 123 -0.37 -10.29 -5.54
CA ARG A 123 -1.06 -9.00 -5.49
C ARG A 123 -0.10 -7.92 -5.92
N SER A 124 -0.58 -6.94 -6.67
CA SER A 124 0.21 -5.75 -6.98
C SER A 124 -0.62 -4.49 -6.79
N VAL A 125 0.06 -3.43 -6.38
CA VAL A 125 -0.45 -2.06 -6.41
C VAL A 125 0.63 -1.17 -6.99
N SER A 126 0.20 -0.19 -7.76
CA SER A 126 1.08 0.88 -8.23
C SER A 126 0.41 2.20 -7.94
N PHE A 127 1.18 3.26 -8.08
CA PHE A 127 0.60 4.59 -8.15
C PHE A 127 -0.29 4.67 -9.41
N SER A 128 -1.58 4.42 -9.26
CA SER A 128 -2.59 4.56 -10.32
C SER A 128 -3.50 5.74 -9.96
N GLY A 129 -2.95 6.94 -10.03
CA GLY A 129 -3.68 8.17 -9.74
C GLY A 129 -3.74 9.04 -10.99
N ALA A 130 -4.90 9.07 -11.65
CA ALA A 130 -5.31 10.31 -12.28
C ALA A 130 -5.41 11.36 -11.16
N PRO A 131 -4.91 12.59 -11.34
CA PRO A 131 -4.90 13.57 -10.27
C PRO A 131 -6.31 13.86 -9.76
N ILE A 132 -6.48 13.96 -8.45
CA ILE A 132 -7.60 14.74 -7.90
C ILE A 132 -7.48 16.14 -8.52
N GLY A 133 -8.59 16.59 -9.10
CA GLY A 133 -8.61 17.65 -10.09
C GLY A 133 -8.09 18.99 -9.57
N CYS A 134 -7.41 19.72 -10.45
CA CYS A 134 -7.12 21.13 -10.25
C CYS A 134 -8.37 21.90 -9.79
N PRO A 135 -8.22 22.97 -8.98
CA PRO A 135 -9.36 23.78 -8.53
C PRO A 135 -10.26 24.28 -9.67
N ASN A 136 -9.69 24.46 -10.86
CA ASN A 136 -10.41 24.78 -12.09
C ASN A 136 -10.49 23.55 -12.99
N ALA A 137 -11.70 23.17 -13.39
CA ALA A 137 -11.95 22.04 -14.29
C ALA A 137 -11.36 22.22 -15.70
N ASN A 138 -11.01 23.45 -16.10
CA ASN A 138 -10.32 23.75 -17.36
C ASN A 138 -8.80 23.67 -17.25
N TRP A 139 -8.24 23.28 -16.10
CA TRP A 139 -6.79 23.08 -15.96
C TRP A 139 -6.46 21.61 -16.11
N THR A 140 -5.33 21.33 -16.77
CA THR A 140 -4.81 19.97 -16.88
C THR A 140 -3.94 19.67 -15.67
N PRO A 141 -4.29 18.66 -14.84
CA PRO A 141 -3.43 18.25 -13.76
C PRO A 141 -2.35 17.27 -14.27
N THR A 142 -1.12 17.44 -13.81
CA THR A 142 0.00 16.54 -14.11
C THR A 142 0.75 16.24 -12.83
N ILE A 143 1.18 14.99 -12.64
CA ILE A 143 2.00 14.65 -11.47
C ILE A 143 3.42 15.16 -11.73
N ARG A 144 3.98 15.92 -10.80
CA ARG A 144 5.36 16.39 -10.89
C ARG A 144 6.33 15.20 -10.90
N PRO A 145 7.20 15.08 -11.92
CA PRO A 145 8.21 14.02 -11.97
C PRO A 145 9.07 13.98 -10.70
N GLY A 146 9.26 12.79 -10.14
CA GLY A 146 10.10 12.58 -8.95
C GLY A 146 9.48 13.01 -7.62
N SER A 147 8.22 13.48 -7.61
CA SER A 147 7.52 13.85 -6.38
C SER A 147 6.81 12.68 -5.70
N GLN A 148 6.69 11.53 -6.38
CA GLN A 148 5.98 10.37 -5.86
C GLN A 148 6.74 9.76 -4.68
N THR A 149 6.06 9.63 -3.56
CA THR A 149 6.58 9.02 -2.34
C THR A 149 5.63 7.92 -1.91
N LEU A 150 6.14 6.70 -1.74
CA LEU A 150 5.42 5.64 -1.03
C LEU A 150 5.60 5.90 0.46
N ASN A 151 4.54 6.33 1.12
CA ASN A 151 4.55 6.60 2.55
C ASN A 151 4.50 5.30 3.30
N SER A 152 3.55 4.41 3.01
CA SER A 152 3.37 3.15 3.73
C SER A 152 2.70 2.09 2.87
N PHE A 153 2.78 0.82 3.29
CA PHE A 153 1.92 -0.24 2.74
C PHE A 153 1.58 -1.30 3.78
N SER A 154 0.50 -2.03 3.52
CA SER A 154 0.05 -3.16 4.31
C SER A 154 -0.48 -4.27 3.40
N TYR A 155 0.12 -5.45 3.52
CA TYR A 155 -0.37 -6.70 2.98
C TYR A 155 -0.97 -7.53 4.12
N THR A 156 -2.18 -8.04 3.92
CA THR A 156 -2.86 -8.89 4.90
C THR A 156 -3.50 -10.12 4.25
N LEU A 157 -3.54 -11.22 5.01
CA LEU A 157 -4.43 -12.35 4.77
C LEU A 157 -5.29 -12.56 6.00
N THR A 158 -6.61 -12.51 5.84
CA THR A 158 -7.60 -12.72 6.90
C THR A 158 -8.50 -13.89 6.54
N PHE A 159 -8.63 -14.86 7.44
CA PHE A 159 -9.54 -15.98 7.24
C PHE A 159 -10.99 -15.59 7.52
N ALA A 160 -11.92 -16.21 6.81
CA ALA A 160 -13.35 -16.06 7.08
C ALA A 160 -13.68 -16.50 8.51
N GLY A 161 -14.46 -15.69 9.23
CA GLY A 161 -14.81 -15.93 10.64
C GLY A 161 -13.79 -15.36 11.64
N PHE A 162 -12.67 -14.80 11.18
CA PHE A 162 -11.69 -14.12 12.03
C PHE A 162 -11.74 -12.60 11.82
N THR A 163 -11.59 -11.84 12.91
CA THR A 163 -11.68 -10.36 12.90
C THR A 163 -10.34 -9.67 12.67
N SER A 164 -9.23 -10.42 12.68
CA SER A 164 -7.87 -9.92 12.54
C SER A 164 -7.08 -10.78 11.56
N ALA A 165 -6.01 -10.23 10.99
CA ALA A 165 -5.20 -10.92 9.99
C ALA A 165 -4.40 -12.08 10.59
N TYR A 166 -4.27 -13.16 9.82
CA TYR A 166 -3.31 -14.24 10.07
C TYR A 166 -1.92 -13.83 9.64
N ILE A 167 -1.77 -13.26 8.43
CA ILE A 167 -0.48 -12.78 7.90
C ILE A 167 -0.55 -11.27 7.77
N THR A 168 0.47 -10.56 8.26
CA THR A 168 0.67 -9.12 8.03
C THR A 168 2.10 -8.83 7.62
N ILE A 169 2.27 -8.12 6.50
CA ILE A 169 3.54 -7.49 6.11
C ILE A 169 3.24 -6.01 5.94
N SER A 170 3.82 -5.16 6.77
CA SER A 170 3.59 -3.72 6.72
C SER A 170 4.89 -2.94 6.84
N GLN A 171 4.95 -1.79 6.18
CA GLN A 171 6.01 -0.80 6.36
C GLN A 171 5.38 0.57 6.62
N PRO A 172 5.94 1.35 7.56
CA PRO A 172 5.49 2.70 7.86
C PRO A 172 5.77 3.66 6.72
#